data_AF-A0A8S3CUI1-F1
#
_entry.id   AF-A0A8S3CUI1-F1
#
_cell.length_a   1.000
_cell.length_b   1.000
_cell.length_c   1.000
_cell.angle_alpha   90.00
_cell.angle_beta   90.00
_cell.angle_gamma   90.00
#
_symmetry.space_group_name_H-M   'P 1'
#
loop_
_entity.id
_entity.type
_entity.pdbx_description
1 polymer ?
#
loop_
_entity_poly.entity_id
_entity_poly.type
_entity_poly.pdbx_seq_one_letter_code
_entity_poly.pdbx_strand_id
1 'polypeptide(L)' 'FRFRVMPFGLTNAPATFQRLMDLVLGGLKWSCALVYLDDIIVYSTSFDDHLYHLEL' A
#
# COMPACT_ATOMS: atom_id res chain seq x y z
N PHE A 1 -26.68 -8.13 -10.07
CA PHE A 1 -25.28 -7.88 -10.47
C PHE A 1 -24.36 -8.31 -9.35
N ARG A 2 -23.15 -8.79 -9.66
CA ARG A 2 -22.13 -9.17 -8.65
C ARG A 2 -20.79 -8.54 -9.02
N PHE A 3 -20.01 -8.15 -8.01
CA PHE A 3 -18.67 -7.60 -8.21
C PHE A 3 -17.67 -8.71 -8.52
N ARG A 4 -16.73 -8.46 -9.46
CA ARG A 4 -15.62 -9.37 -9.80
C ARG A 4 -14.32 -9.03 -9.06
N VAL A 5 -14.24 -7.83 -8.51
CA VAL A 5 -13.14 -7.32 -7.69
C VAL A 5 -13.72 -6.79 -6.39
N MET A 6 -12.87 -6.56 -5.39
CA MET A 6 -13.28 -6.02 -4.10
C MET A 6 -13.89 -4.62 -4.29
N PRO A 7 -15.18 -4.40 -3.97
CA PRO A 7 -15.77 -3.07 -4.00
C PRO A 7 -15.40 -2.26 -2.75
N PHE A 8 -15.40 -0.93 -2.91
CA PHE A 8 -15.24 0.01 -1.79
C PHE A 8 -16.43 -0.05 -0.82
N GLY A 9 -16.18 0.27 0.46
CA GLY A 9 -17.22 0.35 1.49
C GLY A 9 -17.59 -0.99 2.15
N LEU A 10 -16.91 -2.08 1.81
CA LEU A 10 -16.98 -3.34 2.57
C LEU A 10 -16.20 -3.22 3.87
N THR A 11 -16.82 -3.59 4.99
CA THR A 11 -16.19 -3.50 6.32
C THR A 11 -14.85 -4.22 6.43
N ASN A 12 -14.66 -5.32 5.71
CA ASN A 12 -13.43 -6.13 5.74
C ASN A 12 -12.53 -5.94 4.49
N ALA A 13 -12.90 -5.04 3.57
CA ALA A 13 -12.07 -4.74 2.41
C ALA A 13 -10.68 -4.21 2.80
N PRO A 14 -10.57 -3.23 3.73
CA PRO A 14 -9.26 -2.69 4.11
C PRO A 14 -8.33 -3.77 4.69
N ALA A 15 -8.85 -4.67 5.51
CA ALA A 15 -8.05 -5.77 6.09
C ALA A 15 -7.52 -6.74 5.03
N THR A 16 -8.32 -7.00 3.98
CA THR A 16 -7.92 -7.89 2.89
C THR A 16 -6.91 -7.20 1.98
N PHE A 17 -7.10 -5.91 1.70
CA PHE A 17 -6.17 -5.09 0.94
C PHE A 17 -4.82 -4.94 1.68
N GLN A 18 -4.85 -4.63 2.96
CA GLN A 18 -3.66 -4.50 3.80
C GLN A 18 -2.83 -5.78 3.81
N ARG A 19 -3.46 -6.96 3.94
CA ARG A 19 -2.74 -8.25 3.87
C ARG A 19 -2.08 -8.52 2.53
N LEU A 20 -2.72 -8.12 1.43
CA LEU A 20 -2.15 -8.26 0.10
C LEU A 20 -0.97 -7.30 -0.10
N MET A 21 -1.14 -6.04 0.30
CA MET A 21 -0.09 -5.04 0.19
C MET A 21 1.09 -5.33 1.13
N ASP A 22 0.86 -5.96 2.28
CA ASP A 22 1.92 -6.46 3.16
C ASP A 22 2.80 -7.52 2.49
N LEU A 23 2.24 -8.33 1.60
CA LEU A 23 3.01 -9.32 0.82
C LEU A 23 3.75 -8.67 -0.34
N VAL A 24 3.10 -7.75 -1.07
CA VAL A 24 3.69 -7.04 -2.21
C VAL A 24 4.84 -6.14 -1.76
N LEU A 25 4.64 -5.41 -0.68
CA LEU A 25 5.61 -4.45 -0.14
C LEU A 25 6.51 -5.07 0.93
N GLY A 26 6.50 -6.39 1.14
CA GLY A 26 7.23 -7.03 2.24
C GLY A 26 8.73 -6.70 2.29
N GLY A 27 9.36 -6.38 1.15
CA GLY A 27 10.76 -5.94 1.08
C GLY A 27 10.99 -4.42 1.23
N LEU A 28 9.93 -3.62 1.09
CA LEU A 28 9.95 -2.15 1.20
C LEU A 28 9.27 -1.66 2.48
N LYS A 29 8.60 -2.57 3.19
CA LYS A 29 7.87 -2.31 4.42
C LYS A 29 8.87 -1.90 5.50
N TRP A 30 8.64 -0.75 6.12
CA TRP A 30 9.50 -0.14 7.14
C TRP A 30 10.85 0.41 6.68
N SER A 31 11.21 0.29 5.39
CA SER A 31 12.37 0.98 4.81
C SER A 31 11.95 2.29 4.16
N CYS A 32 10.98 2.25 3.25
CA CYS A 32 10.51 3.42 2.51
C CYS A 32 9.00 3.46 2.27
N ALA A 33 8.27 2.38 2.55
CA ALA A 33 6.82 2.30 2.34
C ALA A 33 6.10 1.71 3.56
N LEU A 34 4.89 2.21 3.83
CA LEU A 34 4.01 1.75 4.89
C LEU A 34 2.56 1.70 4.39
N VAL A 35 1.87 0.59 4.62
CA VAL A 35 0.47 0.41 4.24
C VAL A 35 -0.42 0.84 5.39
N TYR A 36 -1.41 1.68 5.12
CA TYR A 36 -2.42 2.08 6.10
C TYR A 36 -3.81 2.09 5.48
N LEU A 37 -4.66 1.14 5.90
CA LEU A 37 -6.01 0.94 5.37
C LEU A 37 -5.99 0.81 3.84
N ASP A 38 -6.49 1.82 3.14
CA ASP A 38 -6.62 1.85 1.68
C ASP A 38 -5.44 2.60 1.01
N ASP A 39 -4.55 3.22 1.78
CA ASP A 39 -3.45 4.06 1.30
C ASP A 39 -2.07 3.43 1.54
N ILE A 40 -1.12 3.77 0.67
CA ILE A 40 0.30 3.45 0.83
C ILE A 40 1.05 4.76 1.07
N ILE A 41 1.70 4.85 2.22
CA ILE A 41 2.52 5.98 2.63
C ILE A 41 3.97 5.67 2.25
N VAL A 42 4.51 6.40 1.28
CA VAL A 42 5.94 6.36 0.95
C VAL A 42 6.64 7.50 1.67
N TYR A 43 7.76 7.24 2.33
CA TYR A 43 8.51 8.26 3.06
C TYR A 43 10.01 8.19 2.77
N SER A 44 10.65 9.35 2.76
CA SER A 44 12.09 9.52 2.47
C SER A 44 12.64 10.73 3.21
N THR A 45 13.96 10.78 3.37
CA THR A 45 14.68 11.89 4.02
C THR A 45 14.96 13.07 3.10
N SER A 46 15.11 12.82 1.80
CA SER A 46 15.33 13.84 0.77
C SER A 46 14.29 13.73 -0.34
N PHE A 47 14.14 14.80 -1.12
CA PHE A 47 13.20 14.83 -2.25
C PHE A 47 13.67 13.90 -3.38
N ASP A 48 14.97 13.88 -3.67
CA ASP A 48 15.55 12.98 -4.67
C ASP A 48 15.36 11.50 -4.29
N ASP A 49 15.58 11.14 -3.02
CA ASP A 49 15.30 9.78 -2.53
C ASP A 49 13.80 9.46 -2.58
N HIS A 50 12.93 10.45 -2.41
CA HIS A 50 11.48 10.28 -2.53
C HIS A 50 11.05 9.96 -3.95
N LEU A 51 11.62 10.64 -4.95
CA LEU A 51 11.39 10.33 -6.36
C LEU A 51 11.87 8.92 -6.70
N TYR A 52 13.06 8.54 -6.22
CA TYR A 52 13.57 7.18 -6.43
C TYR A 52 12.66 6.11 -5.81
N HIS A 53 12.17 6.31 -4.57
CA HIS A 53 11.25 5.37 -3.92
C HIS A 53 9.87 5.28 -4.58
N LEU A 54 9.46 6.29 -5.36
CA LEU A 54 8.21 6.26 -6.14
C LEU A 54 8.35 5.51 -7.47
N GLU A 55 9.58 5.37 -7.99
CA GLU A 55 9.87 4.68 -9.26
C GLU A 55 10.21 3.18 -9.09
N LEU A 56 10.39 2.72 -7.84
CA LEU A 56 10.67 1.34 -7.44
C LEU A 56 9.47 0.39 -7.66
#